data_AF-A0A955Y9T7-F1
#
_entry.id   AF-A0A955Y9T7-F1
#
_cell.length_a   1.000
_cell.length_b   1.000
_cell.length_c   1.000
_cell.angle_alpha   90.00
_cell.angle_beta   90.00
_cell.angle_gamma   90.00
#
_symmetry.space_group_name_H-M   'P 1'
#
loop_
_entity.id
_entity.type
_entity.pdbx_description
1 polymer ?
#
loop_
_entity_poly.entity_id
_entity_poly.type
_entity_poly.pdbx_seq_one_letter_code
_entity_poly.pdbx_strand_id
1 'polypeptide(L)' 'MRDVPLETGIVAVGGERVDAWAFAHLGGVPSRSNARKRVKAGLIRLNGERVESSRVVREGDVVALHPDPDA' A
#
# COMPACT_ATOMS: atom_id res chain seq x y z
N MET A 1 20.26 2.46 4.08
CA MET A 1 19.03 3.07 4.65
C MET A 1 18.11 1.92 5.04
N ARG A 2 17.55 1.88 6.25
CA ARG A 2 16.64 0.79 6.64
C ARG A 2 15.30 0.98 5.91
N ASP A 3 14.77 -0.08 5.31
CA ASP A 3 13.48 -0.09 4.60
C ASP A 3 12.31 -0.09 5.59
N VAL A 4 12.16 1.03 6.31
CA VAL A 4 11.12 1.21 7.33
C VAL A 4 9.89 1.84 6.66
N PRO A 5 8.68 1.28 6.83
CA PRO A 5 7.46 1.90 6.34
C PRO A 5 7.27 3.31 6.90
N LEU A 6 6.85 4.24 6.05
CA LEU A 6 6.38 5.58 6.43
C LEU A 6 5.04 5.51 7.17
N GLU A 7 4.19 4.58 6.74
CA GLU A 7 2.83 4.43 7.24
C GLU A 7 2.38 2.99 7.05
N THR A 8 1.57 2.49 7.98
CA THR A 8 0.99 1.13 7.91
C THR A 8 -0.44 1.16 8.38
N GLY A 9 -1.29 0.33 7.77
CA GLY A 9 -2.62 0.05 8.29
C GLY A 9 -2.96 -1.43 8.19
N ILE A 10 -3.76 -1.90 9.14
CA ILE A 10 -4.28 -3.27 9.18
C ILE A 10 -5.68 -3.27 8.57
N VAL A 11 -5.91 -4.18 7.65
CA VAL A 11 -7.18 -4.31 6.93
C VAL A 11 -8.23 -4.91 7.88
N ALA A 12 -9.18 -4.08 8.30
CA ALA A 12 -10.29 -4.51 9.16
C ALA A 12 -11.37 -5.31 8.40
N VAL A 13 -11.58 -5.00 7.11
CA VAL A 13 -12.53 -5.71 6.24
C VAL A 13 -11.89 -5.89 4.87
N GLY A 14 -11.82 -7.14 4.40
CA GLY A 14 -11.24 -7.47 3.09
C GLY A 14 -12.17 -7.17 1.90
N GLY A 15 -11.70 -7.48 0.69
CA GLY A 15 -12.51 -7.44 -0.53
C GLY A 15 -12.27 -6.22 -1.42
N GLU A 16 -11.50 -5.24 -0.96
CA GLU A 16 -11.07 -4.09 -1.77
C GLU A 16 -9.71 -4.35 -2.44
N ARG A 17 -9.44 -3.72 -3.58
CA ARG A 17 -8.10 -3.72 -4.19
C ARG A 17 -7.10 -2.95 -3.34
N VAL A 18 -5.84 -3.39 -3.34
CA VAL A 18 -4.75 -2.77 -2.56
C VAL A 18 -4.58 -1.27 -2.87
N ASP A 19 -4.70 -0.86 -4.14
CA ASP A 19 -4.53 0.54 -4.53
C ASP A 19 -5.69 1.41 -4.04
N ALA A 20 -6.91 0.88 -4.07
CA ALA A 20 -8.09 1.58 -3.59
C ALA A 20 -8.11 1.65 -2.05
N TRP A 21 -7.78 0.54 -1.37
CA TRP A 21 -7.67 0.49 0.08
C TRP A 21 -6.61 1.47 0.60
N ALA A 22 -5.41 1.48 -0.01
CA ALA A 22 -4.33 2.38 0.37
C ALA A 22 -4.73 3.86 0.22
N PHE A 23 -5.43 4.22 -0.86
CA PHE A 23 -5.94 5.58 -1.04
C PHE A 23 -6.96 5.97 0.04
N ALA A 24 -7.84 5.06 0.44
CA ALA A 24 -8.88 5.36 1.41
C ALA A 24 -8.36 5.46 2.86
N HIS A 25 -7.27 4.74 3.19
CA HIS A 25 -6.85 4.54 4.59
C HIS A 25 -5.46 5.11 4.93
N LEU A 26 -4.58 5.34 3.95
CA LEU A 26 -3.25 5.89 4.18
C LEU A 26 -3.22 7.38 3.88
N GLY A 27 -2.88 8.19 4.88
CA GLY A 27 -2.77 9.65 4.74
C GLY A 27 -1.70 10.07 3.74
N GLY A 28 -0.66 9.26 3.56
CA GLY A 28 0.41 9.51 2.60
C GLY A 28 0.01 9.34 1.12
N VAL A 29 -1.21 8.90 0.80
CA VAL A 29 -1.65 8.53 -0.56
C VAL A 29 -2.75 9.49 -1.07
N PRO A 30 -2.38 10.60 -1.74
CA PRO A 30 -3.31 11.72 -2.00
C PRO A 30 -4.37 11.44 -3.09
N SER A 31 -4.25 10.37 -3.89
CA SER A 31 -5.23 10.03 -4.93
C SER A 31 -5.15 8.56 -5.34
N ARG A 32 -6.24 8.03 -5.93
CA ARG A 32 -6.26 6.67 -6.51
C ARG A 32 -5.18 6.44 -7.57
N SER A 33 -4.95 7.44 -8.43
CA SER A 33 -3.90 7.37 -9.45
C SER A 33 -2.50 7.34 -8.83
N ASN A 34 -2.28 8.09 -7.76
CA ASN A 34 -1.04 8.05 -6.99
C ASN A 34 -0.85 6.68 -6.31
N ALA A 35 -1.89 6.14 -5.67
CA ALA A 35 -1.88 4.81 -5.06
C ALA A 35 -1.44 3.75 -6.06
N ARG A 36 -2.06 3.73 -7.24
CA ARG A 36 -1.70 2.77 -8.30
C ARG A 36 -0.25 2.91 -8.77
N LYS A 37 0.25 4.14 -8.92
CA LYS A 37 1.66 4.38 -9.26
C LYS A 37 2.60 3.84 -8.17
N ARG A 38 2.28 4.07 -6.90
CA ARG A 38 3.07 3.60 -5.76
C ARG A 38 3.06 2.09 -5.59
N VAL A 39 1.93 1.42 -5.85
CA VAL A 39 1.88 -0.05 -5.91
C VAL A 39 2.78 -0.57 -7.02
N LYS A 40 2.68 -0.01 -8.24
CA LYS A 40 3.52 -0.40 -9.38
C LYS A 40 5.02 -0.19 -9.12
N ALA A 41 5.38 0.87 -8.40
CA ALA A 41 6.75 1.14 -7.99
C ALA A 41 7.22 0.26 -6.81
N GLY A 42 6.35 -0.56 -6.21
CA GLY A 42 6.67 -1.39 -5.05
C GLY A 42 6.83 -0.61 -3.74
N LEU A 43 6.32 0.62 -3.69
CA LEU A 43 6.30 1.49 -2.52
C LEU A 43 5.11 1.18 -1.61
N ILE A 44 4.01 0.67 -2.17
CA ILE A 44 2.93 0.08 -1.37
C ILE A 44 3.13 -1.44 -1.38
N ARG A 45 3.22 -2.03 -0.18
CA ARG A 45 3.44 -3.46 0.03
C ARG A 45 2.31 -4.06 0.85
N LEU A 46 2.00 -5.32 0.56
CA LEU A 46 1.01 -6.11 1.28
C LEU A 46 1.75 -7.19 2.06
N ASN A 47 1.59 -7.22 3.38
CA ASN A 47 2.30 -8.14 4.28
C ASN A 47 3.84 -8.11 4.09
N GLY A 48 4.38 -6.94 3.75
CA GLY A 48 5.80 -6.75 3.47
C GLY A 48 6.25 -7.10 2.04
N GLU A 49 5.36 -7.65 1.21
CA GLU A 49 5.66 -8.07 -0.16
C GLU A 49 5.20 -7.06 -1.21
N ARG A 50 5.94 -6.99 -2.33
CA ARG A 50 5.49 -6.25 -3.52
C ARG A 50 4.35 -7.00 -4.18
N VAL A 51 3.29 -6.28 -4.54
CA VAL A 51 2.10 -6.87 -5.16
C VAL A 51 1.66 -6.07 -6.38
N GLU A 52 0.87 -6.69 -7.24
CA GLU A 52 0.19 -5.99 -8.32
C GLU A 52 -0.99 -5.16 -7.81
N SER A 53 -1.32 -4.07 -8.51
CA SER A 53 -2.47 -3.21 -8.16
C SER A 53 -3.83 -3.88 -8.27
N SER A 54 -3.91 -5.05 -8.92
CA SER A 54 -5.09 -5.90 -9.03
C SER A 54 -5.32 -6.74 -7.77
N ARG A 55 -4.32 -6.86 -6.87
CA ARG A 55 -4.42 -7.66 -5.66
C ARG A 55 -5.51 -7.12 -4.75
N VAL A 56 -6.33 -8.03 -4.22
CA VAL A 56 -7.41 -7.74 -3.28
C VAL A 56 -6.95 -8.04 -1.85
N VAL A 57 -7.11 -7.08 -0.94
CA VAL A 57 -6.78 -7.24 0.48
C VAL A 57 -7.75 -8.19 1.18
N ARG A 58 -7.25 -8.89 2.20
CA ARG A 58 -8.02 -9.74 3.11
C ARG A 58 -8.00 -9.13 4.51
N GLU A 59 -9.00 -9.47 5.31
CA GLU A 59 -9.00 -9.11 6.74
C GLU A 59 -7.71 -9.61 7.41
N GLY A 60 -7.08 -8.74 8.20
CA GLY A 60 -5.82 -8.99 8.87
C GLY A 60 -4.57 -8.72 8.02
N ASP A 61 -4.70 -8.48 6.70
CA ASP A 61 -3.55 -8.07 5.89
C ASP A 61 -3.00 -6.72 6.38
N VAL A 62 -1.68 -6.55 6.29
CA VAL A 62 -0.98 -5.30 6.57
C VAL A 62 -0.65 -4.61 5.25
N VAL A 63 -1.14 -3.39 5.05
CA VAL A 63 -0.75 -2.55 3.92
C VAL A 63 0.22 -1.48 4.41
N ALA A 64 1.39 -1.41 3.79
CA ALA A 64 2.48 -0.54 4.20
C ALA A 64 2.91 0.38 3.06
N LEU A 65 3.07 1.67 3.34
CA LEU A 65 3.70 2.64 2.45
C LEU A 65 5.17 2.79 2.84
N HIS A 66 6.07 2.60 1.88
CA HIS A 66 7.51 2.72 2.02
C HIS A 66 8.02 4.01 1.36
N PRO A 67 9.16 4.55 1.82
CA PRO A 67 9.84 5.64 1.12
C PRO A 67 10.32 5.16 -0.25
N ASP A 68 10.39 6.09 -1.20
CA ASP A 68 11.05 5.85 -2.47
C ASP A 68 12.58 5.83 -2.24
N PRO A 69 13.27 4.72 -2.54
CA PRO A 69 14.71 4.63 -2.31
C PRO A 69 15.54 5.56 -3.20
N ASP A 70 14.95 6.07 -4.29
CA ASP A 70 15.62 6.92 -5.27
C ASP A 70 15.25 8.42 -5.14
N ALA A 71 14.50 8.80 -4.08
CA ALA A 71 14.05 10.17 -3.83
C ALA A 71 14.97 10.99 -2.91
#